data_AF-A0A0W0SPU9-F1
#
_entry.id   AF-A0A0W0SPU9-F1
#
_cell.length_a   1.000
_cell.length_b   1.000
_cell.length_c   1.000
_cell.angle_alpha   90.00
_cell.angle_beta   90.00
_cell.angle_gamma   90.00
#
_symmetry.space_group_name_H-M   'P 1'
#
loop_
_entity.id
_entity.type
_entity.pdbx_description
1 polymer ?
#
loop_
_entity_poly.entity_id
_entity_poly.type
_entity_poly.pdbx_seq_one_letter_code
_entity_poly.pdbx_strand_id
1 'polypeptide(L)'
;MAFPVLLSVNDWRKNTKGYPDGEVESLLSAIYDSKTIYERFDSLIDLFNHCEKQQPGGTHYSELASSVLAIIGHIIDDDKLDSIRKKITAREKIRRYDPYFMPWARPNPIDVSNDMLSLVKEAQDVMLNEISQFHKQLKKSSNLLKYGGRNTNSDIDYLALRSNVEEKSYDVEELEAFRAIPHKSKLLKLEVAHSGDNRRLSFNYLDTANLSIKAYDTLVQKPENYPQTGIYTVHVNGGIFIGRSLAPQRISTLFDPEAILHPSYSDNYSGMPLFMAGQTRVSQGNVLMIDGASGHYAPDDAQTSQAISFFKTTGIVNNHSLLSYYRPQKGSDEKEYTPIKCTQLEAKLLDFCVLNKIDSRQVTQHFLKELAPKFYVPYMLQSNIIEQINIWGREKAVIWDRPSPQLLALTEAVEQFSKFADYQQPELTIAILNKVDEAISDWYSYHQRSGTGSRREKAVNNLERRILEQRMYYASYLFLKNYSEEGSVAYQGLITEFLNYQIDLQTFISELNKLNHPSPPLKFFSEEVDKRQAPPEELSQFYELISRKIESVETLREINFQLNKMNNMSDESLQLT
;
A
#
# COMPACT_ATOMS: atom_id res chain seq x y z
N MET A 1 -12.95 -10.05 -9.65
CA MET A 1 -12.42 -11.22 -10.37
C MET A 1 -12.55 -12.45 -9.48
N ALA A 2 -12.72 -13.65 -10.05
CA ALA A 2 -12.69 -14.88 -9.28
C ALA A 2 -11.25 -15.23 -8.91
N PHE A 3 -11.04 -15.79 -7.71
CA PHE A 3 -9.73 -16.29 -7.31
C PHE A 3 -9.35 -17.54 -8.11
N PRO A 4 -8.04 -17.78 -8.35
CA PRO A 4 -7.59 -19.04 -8.92
C PRO A 4 -7.95 -20.19 -7.98
N VAL A 5 -8.27 -21.34 -8.57
CA VAL A 5 -8.63 -22.55 -7.84
C VAL A 5 -7.72 -23.67 -8.31
N LEU A 6 -7.02 -24.32 -7.37
CA LEU A 6 -6.33 -25.57 -7.63
C LEU A 6 -7.35 -26.72 -7.55
N LEU A 7 -7.45 -27.47 -8.64
CA LEU A 7 -8.35 -28.62 -8.79
C LEU A 7 -8.03 -29.74 -7.81
N SER A 8 -9.06 -30.49 -7.41
CA SER A 8 -8.91 -31.61 -6.48
C SER A 8 -8.29 -32.86 -7.14
N VAL A 9 -7.82 -33.82 -6.33
CA VAL A 9 -7.34 -35.12 -6.82
C VAL A 9 -8.42 -35.83 -7.65
N ASN A 10 -9.68 -35.77 -7.23
CA ASN A 10 -10.79 -36.34 -7.98
C ASN A 10 -11.11 -35.60 -9.28
N ASP A 11 -10.94 -34.28 -9.31
CA ASP A 11 -11.07 -33.50 -10.55
C ASP A 11 -9.99 -33.91 -11.55
N TRP A 12 -8.74 -34.09 -11.08
CA TRP A 12 -7.65 -34.61 -11.90
C TRP A 12 -8.00 -35.97 -12.49
N ARG A 13 -8.34 -36.96 -11.66
CA ARG A 13 -8.72 -38.31 -12.08
C ARG A 13 -9.85 -38.32 -13.12
N LYS A 14 -10.82 -37.42 -12.98
CA LYS A 14 -11.93 -37.29 -13.94
C LYS A 14 -11.47 -36.75 -15.28
N ASN A 15 -10.55 -35.79 -15.28
CA ASN A 15 -10.01 -35.17 -16.48
C ASN A 15 -9.02 -36.10 -17.21
N THR A 16 -8.30 -36.95 -16.47
CA THR A 16 -7.22 -37.81 -17.00
C THR A 16 -7.55 -39.29 -17.05
N LYS A 17 -8.84 -39.67 -17.07
CA LYS A 17 -9.29 -41.09 -17.06
C LYS A 17 -8.58 -42.00 -18.08
N GLY A 18 -8.14 -41.46 -19.22
CA GLY A 18 -7.41 -42.22 -20.25
C GLY A 18 -5.91 -42.39 -19.97
N TYR A 19 -5.32 -41.55 -19.11
CA TYR A 19 -3.90 -41.47 -18.81
C TYR A 19 -3.68 -41.04 -17.35
N PRO A 20 -4.00 -41.92 -16.37
CA PRO A 20 -3.84 -41.58 -14.96
C PRO A 20 -2.37 -41.37 -14.62
N ASP A 21 -2.07 -40.31 -13.89
CA ASP A 21 -0.73 -40.01 -13.36
C ASP A 21 -0.81 -39.98 -11.83
N GLY A 22 -0.35 -41.07 -11.21
CA GLY A 22 -0.33 -41.22 -9.76
C GLY A 22 0.64 -40.28 -9.05
N GLU A 23 1.65 -39.76 -9.75
CA GLU A 23 2.58 -38.78 -9.19
C GLU A 23 1.88 -37.42 -9.00
N VAL A 24 1.09 -36.98 -9.99
CA VAL A 24 0.24 -35.79 -9.84
C VAL A 24 -0.76 -35.95 -8.69
N GLU A 25 -1.40 -37.12 -8.57
CA GLU A 25 -2.34 -37.39 -7.47
C GLU A 25 -1.67 -37.31 -6.09
N SER A 26 -0.45 -37.84 -5.97
CA SER A 26 0.33 -37.78 -4.73
C SER A 26 0.76 -36.36 -4.41
N LEU A 27 1.22 -35.60 -5.41
CA LEU A 27 1.67 -34.21 -5.23
C LEU A 27 0.50 -33.27 -4.88
N LEU A 28 -0.67 -33.47 -5.50
CA LEU A 28 -1.90 -32.77 -5.11
C LEU A 28 -2.29 -33.09 -3.66
N SER A 29 -2.27 -34.37 -3.27
CA SER A 29 -2.53 -34.77 -1.88
C SER A 29 -1.57 -34.08 -0.90
N ALA A 30 -0.27 -34.03 -1.22
CA ALA A 30 0.75 -33.38 -0.39
C ALA A 30 0.47 -31.88 -0.16
N ILE A 31 -0.02 -31.16 -1.18
CA ILE A 31 -0.42 -29.74 -1.05
C ILE A 31 -1.56 -29.59 -0.02
N TYR A 32 -2.52 -30.50 -0.04
CA TYR A 32 -3.68 -30.45 0.87
C TYR A 32 -3.39 -30.95 2.27
N ASP A 33 -2.39 -31.83 2.41
CA ASP A 33 -1.93 -32.38 3.69
C ASP A 33 -0.85 -31.50 4.36
N SER A 34 -0.33 -30.50 3.64
CA SER A 34 0.64 -29.54 4.16
C SER A 34 0.08 -28.77 5.35
N LYS A 35 0.85 -28.71 6.44
CA LYS A 35 0.48 -28.06 7.69
C LYS A 35 0.79 -26.57 7.66
N THR A 36 1.88 -26.20 7.01
CA THR A 36 2.30 -24.79 6.87
C THR A 36 2.16 -24.28 5.44
N ILE A 37 2.09 -22.95 5.29
CA ILE A 37 2.22 -22.33 3.97
C ILE A 37 3.56 -22.65 3.30
N TYR A 38 4.63 -22.87 4.07
CA TYR A 38 5.98 -23.17 3.56
C TYR A 38 6.02 -24.56 2.90
N GLU A 39 5.52 -25.59 3.59
CA GLU A 39 5.38 -26.96 3.06
C GLU A 39 4.45 -26.98 1.85
N ARG A 40 3.36 -26.21 1.91
CA ARG A 40 2.39 -26.12 0.82
C ARG A 40 3.01 -25.47 -0.41
N PHE A 41 3.79 -24.42 -0.22
CA PHE A 41 4.50 -23.73 -1.29
C PHE A 41 5.54 -24.65 -1.94
N ASP A 42 6.27 -25.43 -1.14
CA ASP A 42 7.20 -26.44 -1.66
C ASP A 42 6.49 -27.54 -2.46
N SER A 43 5.36 -28.04 -1.96
CA SER A 43 4.55 -29.04 -2.68
C SER A 43 3.96 -28.48 -3.98
N LEU A 44 3.58 -27.19 -4.00
CA LEU A 44 3.15 -26.49 -5.22
C LEU A 44 4.29 -26.40 -6.24
N ILE A 45 5.52 -26.09 -5.80
CA ILE A 45 6.70 -26.06 -6.68
C ILE A 45 6.96 -27.45 -7.27
N ASP A 46 6.91 -28.49 -6.44
CA ASP A 46 7.17 -29.86 -6.90
C ASP A 46 6.11 -30.32 -7.92
N LEU A 47 4.83 -30.02 -7.69
CA LEU A 47 3.76 -30.25 -8.67
C LEU A 47 3.98 -29.47 -9.98
N PHE A 48 4.33 -28.20 -9.87
CA PHE A 48 4.62 -27.37 -11.04
C PHE A 48 5.76 -27.94 -11.89
N ASN A 49 6.88 -28.29 -11.24
CA ASN A 49 8.05 -28.85 -11.90
C ASN A 49 7.74 -30.20 -12.58
N HIS A 50 6.91 -31.04 -11.97
CA HIS A 50 6.43 -32.27 -12.59
C HIS A 50 5.59 -31.97 -13.83
N CYS A 51 4.58 -31.11 -13.71
CA CYS A 51 3.72 -30.75 -14.84
C CYS A 51 4.52 -30.14 -16.02
N GLU A 52 5.49 -29.28 -15.76
CA GLU A 52 6.35 -28.69 -16.81
C GLU A 52 7.16 -29.76 -17.55
N LYS A 53 7.72 -30.76 -16.85
CA LYS A 53 8.43 -31.88 -17.50
C LYS A 53 7.51 -32.72 -18.40
N GLN A 54 6.23 -32.81 -18.02
CA GLN A 54 5.22 -33.59 -18.74
C GLN A 54 4.42 -32.77 -19.78
N GLN A 55 4.66 -31.46 -19.92
CA GLN A 55 3.95 -30.60 -20.89
C GLN A 55 3.98 -31.11 -22.34
N PRO A 56 5.08 -31.69 -22.85
CA PRO A 56 5.07 -32.30 -24.18
C PRO A 56 4.05 -33.44 -24.34
N GLY A 57 3.48 -33.94 -23.23
CA GLY A 57 2.57 -35.07 -23.15
C GLY A 57 1.06 -34.75 -23.05
N GLY A 58 0.61 -33.49 -22.94
CA GLY A 58 -0.83 -33.17 -23.02
C GLY A 58 -1.31 -31.85 -22.42
N THR A 59 -2.48 -31.38 -22.87
CA THR A 59 -3.09 -30.10 -22.48
C THR A 59 -3.41 -30.00 -20.98
N HIS A 60 -3.78 -31.12 -20.34
CA HIS A 60 -4.11 -31.15 -18.91
C HIS A 60 -2.94 -30.75 -17.99
N TYR A 61 -1.70 -31.11 -18.34
CA TYR A 61 -0.52 -30.70 -17.58
C TYR A 61 -0.25 -29.20 -17.70
N SER A 62 -0.48 -28.62 -18.89
CA SER A 62 -0.34 -27.18 -19.12
C SER A 62 -1.37 -26.37 -18.33
N GLU A 63 -2.63 -26.84 -18.28
CA GLU A 63 -3.70 -26.22 -17.51
C GLU A 63 -3.43 -26.28 -16.00
N LEU A 64 -2.96 -27.43 -15.50
CA LEU A 64 -2.60 -27.59 -14.09
C LEU A 64 -1.39 -26.73 -13.72
N ALA A 65 -0.32 -26.73 -14.54
CA ALA A 65 0.86 -25.88 -14.32
C ALA A 65 0.48 -24.38 -14.25
N SER A 66 -0.41 -23.94 -15.15
CA SER A 66 -0.91 -22.55 -15.15
C SER A 66 -1.70 -22.22 -13.88
N SER A 67 -2.53 -23.16 -13.42
CA SER A 67 -3.29 -23.01 -12.18
C SER A 67 -2.38 -22.95 -10.95
N VAL A 68 -1.35 -23.80 -10.89
CA VAL A 68 -0.35 -23.81 -9.83
C VAL A 68 0.43 -22.49 -9.79
N LEU A 69 0.89 -22.00 -10.95
CA LEU A 69 1.56 -20.69 -11.05
C LEU A 69 0.65 -19.54 -10.59
N ALA A 70 -0.65 -19.59 -10.91
CA ALA A 70 -1.60 -18.59 -10.45
C ALA A 70 -1.75 -18.60 -8.92
N ILE A 71 -1.83 -19.78 -8.29
CA ILE A 71 -1.85 -19.91 -6.82
C ILE A 71 -0.55 -19.36 -6.21
N ILE A 72 0.61 -19.78 -6.74
CA ILE A 72 1.93 -19.30 -6.29
C ILE A 72 2.02 -17.77 -6.39
N GLY A 73 1.60 -17.20 -7.52
CA GLY A 73 1.57 -15.76 -7.76
C GLY A 73 0.71 -14.99 -6.74
N HIS A 74 -0.41 -15.56 -6.31
CA HIS A 74 -1.22 -14.97 -5.24
C HIS A 74 -0.53 -15.02 -3.87
N ILE A 75 0.20 -16.09 -3.56
CA ILE A 75 0.93 -16.23 -2.28
C ILE A 75 2.08 -15.20 -2.19
N ILE A 76 2.78 -14.93 -3.30
CA ILE A 76 4.00 -14.08 -3.32
C ILE A 76 3.75 -12.66 -3.85
N ASP A 77 2.48 -12.31 -4.07
CA ASP A 77 2.00 -11.07 -4.67
C ASP A 77 2.71 -10.69 -5.99
N ASP A 78 2.58 -11.55 -6.99
CA ASP A 78 3.17 -11.35 -8.32
C ASP A 78 2.27 -11.93 -9.41
N ASP A 79 2.18 -11.24 -10.54
CA ASP A 79 1.42 -11.69 -11.71
C ASP A 79 2.28 -11.88 -12.97
N LYS A 80 3.58 -11.53 -12.91
CA LYS A 80 4.50 -11.71 -14.02
C LYS A 80 5.13 -13.09 -13.96
N LEU A 81 4.82 -13.94 -14.95
CA LEU A 81 5.29 -15.33 -15.01
C LEU A 81 6.81 -15.46 -14.84
N ASP A 82 7.61 -14.62 -15.51
CA ASP A 82 9.08 -14.64 -15.39
C ASP A 82 9.56 -14.26 -13.98
N SER A 83 8.86 -13.34 -13.32
CA SER A 83 9.16 -12.95 -11.93
C SER A 83 8.80 -14.07 -10.96
N ILE A 84 7.63 -14.71 -11.14
CA ILE A 84 7.19 -15.86 -10.37
C ILE A 84 8.21 -17.00 -10.48
N ARG A 85 8.66 -17.35 -11.70
CA ARG A 85 9.67 -18.40 -11.92
C ARG A 85 11.00 -18.07 -11.23
N LYS A 86 11.47 -16.83 -11.29
CA LYS A 86 12.67 -16.38 -10.55
C LYS A 86 12.51 -16.55 -9.03
N LYS A 87 11.34 -16.22 -8.48
CA LYS A 87 11.03 -16.40 -7.06
C LYS A 87 10.94 -17.88 -6.65
N ILE A 88 10.41 -18.75 -7.51
CA ILE A 88 10.44 -20.22 -7.32
C ILE A 88 11.88 -20.72 -7.22
N THR A 89 12.73 -20.39 -8.19
CA THR A 89 14.15 -20.81 -8.18
C THR A 89 14.88 -20.33 -6.93
N ALA A 90 14.56 -19.12 -6.47
CA ALA A 90 15.12 -18.61 -5.23
C ALA A 90 14.69 -19.43 -4.00
N ARG A 91 13.39 -19.78 -3.89
CA ARG A 91 12.89 -20.66 -2.82
C ARG A 91 13.58 -22.02 -2.86
N GLU A 92 13.72 -22.65 -4.03
CA GLU A 92 14.37 -23.95 -4.17
C GLU A 92 15.84 -23.94 -3.71
N LYS A 93 16.57 -22.85 -3.99
CA LYS A 93 17.97 -22.68 -3.55
C LYS A 93 18.08 -22.48 -2.04
N ILE A 94 17.15 -21.72 -1.44
CA ILE A 94 17.27 -21.27 -0.05
C ILE A 94 16.63 -22.26 0.94
N ARG A 95 15.55 -22.96 0.58
CA ARG A 95 14.76 -23.80 1.50
C ARG A 95 15.56 -24.88 2.22
N ARG A 96 16.69 -25.31 1.62
CA ARG A 96 17.63 -26.28 2.21
C ARG A 96 18.37 -25.75 3.44
N TYR A 97 18.48 -24.42 3.55
CA TYR A 97 19.22 -23.73 4.60
C TYR A 97 18.30 -22.93 5.52
N ASP A 98 17.24 -22.35 4.96
CA ASP A 98 16.16 -21.68 5.69
C ASP A 98 14.81 -22.22 5.19
N PRO A 99 14.24 -23.25 5.85
CA PRO A 99 12.98 -23.85 5.43
C PRO A 99 11.80 -22.87 5.56
N TYR A 100 11.93 -21.74 6.26
CA TYR A 100 10.87 -20.74 6.43
C TYR A 100 11.04 -19.50 5.55
N PHE A 101 12.02 -19.51 4.66
CA PHE A 101 12.19 -18.42 3.69
C PHE A 101 11.05 -18.39 2.66
N MET A 102 10.35 -17.27 2.54
CA MET A 102 9.39 -17.03 1.46
C MET A 102 9.83 -15.86 0.59
N PRO A 103 9.68 -15.96 -0.74
CA PRO A 103 10.09 -14.92 -1.68
C PRO A 103 9.03 -13.81 -1.85
N TRP A 104 8.33 -13.46 -0.77
CA TRP A 104 7.38 -12.34 -0.71
C TRP A 104 8.04 -11.09 -0.11
N ALA A 105 7.31 -9.98 -0.04
CA ALA A 105 7.79 -8.75 0.60
C ALA A 105 8.07 -8.96 2.10
N ARG A 106 9.21 -8.46 2.58
CA ARG A 106 9.63 -8.55 3.99
C ARG A 106 9.86 -7.14 4.55
N PRO A 107 9.52 -6.89 5.83
CA PRO A 107 9.78 -5.60 6.44
C PRO A 107 11.29 -5.36 6.60
N ASN A 108 11.74 -4.12 6.43
CA ASN A 108 13.13 -3.76 6.62
C ASN A 108 13.33 -3.11 8.01
N PRO A 109 14.09 -3.73 8.92
CA PRO A 109 14.41 -3.13 10.22
C PRO A 109 15.41 -1.96 10.13
N ILE A 110 15.97 -1.65 8.94
CA ILE A 110 16.88 -0.51 8.66
C ILE A 110 18.28 -0.67 9.28
N ASP A 111 18.38 -1.04 10.56
CA ASP A 111 19.65 -1.18 11.28
C ASP A 111 20.41 -2.47 10.93
N VAL A 112 19.74 -3.43 10.30
CA VAL A 112 20.32 -4.69 9.81
C VAL A 112 19.68 -5.08 8.48
N SER A 113 20.44 -5.74 7.60
CA SER A 113 19.90 -6.26 6.35
C SER A 113 18.93 -7.42 6.60
N ASN A 114 17.76 -7.38 5.96
CA ASN A 114 16.79 -8.48 5.93
C ASN A 114 16.64 -9.09 4.53
N ASP A 115 17.67 -8.97 3.70
CA ASP A 115 17.69 -9.48 2.33
C ASP A 115 18.45 -10.82 2.22
N MET A 116 17.72 -11.91 2.49
CA MET A 116 18.22 -13.28 2.35
C MET A 116 18.62 -13.62 0.90
N LEU A 117 17.99 -12.99 -0.10
CA LEU A 117 18.25 -13.28 -1.51
C LEU A 117 19.61 -12.75 -1.94
N SER A 118 19.95 -11.52 -1.53
CA SER A 118 21.26 -10.93 -1.82
C SER A 118 22.38 -11.73 -1.16
N LEU A 119 22.22 -12.15 0.09
CA LEU A 119 23.19 -13.02 0.78
C LEU A 119 23.49 -14.30 -0.04
N VAL A 120 22.45 -14.93 -0.57
CA VAL A 120 22.55 -16.21 -1.27
C VAL A 120 23.07 -16.06 -2.72
N LYS A 121 23.02 -14.86 -3.30
CA LYS A 121 23.65 -14.58 -4.61
C LYS A 121 25.17 -14.48 -4.49
N GLU A 122 25.66 -14.01 -3.35
CA GLU A 122 27.08 -13.77 -3.09
C GLU A 122 27.82 -15.03 -2.61
N ALA A 123 27.14 -15.90 -1.88
CA ALA A 123 27.72 -17.15 -1.37
C ALA A 123 27.68 -18.28 -2.41
N GLN A 124 28.83 -18.67 -2.96
CA GLN A 124 28.93 -19.83 -3.85
C GLN A 124 29.08 -21.17 -3.10
N ASP A 125 29.67 -21.24 -1.90
CA ASP A 125 29.91 -22.53 -1.23
C ASP A 125 29.92 -22.56 0.33
N VAL A 126 29.68 -21.46 1.07
CA VAL A 126 29.71 -21.45 2.57
C VAL A 126 28.43 -20.88 3.19
N MET A 127 27.27 -21.49 2.90
CA MET A 127 25.97 -20.88 3.20
C MET A 127 25.47 -21.04 4.65
N LEU A 128 25.78 -22.15 5.35
CA LEU A 128 25.15 -22.43 6.66
C LEU A 128 25.59 -21.44 7.76
N ASN A 129 26.89 -21.14 7.84
CA ASN A 129 27.41 -20.22 8.86
C ASN A 129 26.95 -18.78 8.60
N GLU A 130 26.91 -18.36 7.34
CA GLU A 130 26.47 -17.03 6.95
C GLU A 130 24.97 -16.82 7.21
N ILE A 131 24.13 -17.81 6.89
CA ILE A 131 22.68 -17.77 7.18
C ILE A 131 22.42 -17.77 8.69
N SER A 132 23.19 -18.55 9.46
CA SER A 132 23.11 -18.52 10.92
C SER A 132 23.51 -17.14 11.49
N GLN A 133 24.59 -16.54 10.97
CA GLN A 133 25.01 -15.20 11.36
C GLN A 133 24.00 -14.13 10.97
N PHE A 134 23.39 -14.23 9.78
CA PHE A 134 22.31 -13.36 9.33
C PHE A 134 21.15 -13.37 10.32
N HIS A 135 20.63 -14.55 10.69
CA HIS A 135 19.56 -14.67 11.67
C HIS A 135 19.95 -14.17 13.06
N LYS A 136 21.21 -14.39 13.47
CA LYS A 136 21.74 -13.86 14.74
C LYS A 136 21.84 -12.34 14.75
N GLN A 137 22.20 -11.72 13.63
CA GLN A 137 22.23 -10.26 13.47
C GLN A 137 20.81 -9.69 13.45
N LEU A 138 19.91 -10.30 12.68
CA LEU A 138 18.49 -9.92 12.67
C LEU A 138 17.89 -9.89 14.07
N LYS A 139 18.06 -10.96 14.85
CA LYS A 139 17.54 -11.04 16.23
C LYS A 139 18.12 -9.99 17.19
N LYS A 140 19.23 -9.35 16.84
CA LYS A 140 19.86 -8.28 17.63
C LYS A 140 19.41 -6.87 17.23
N SER A 141 18.63 -6.73 16.16
CA SER A 141 18.10 -5.44 15.74
C SER A 141 17.38 -4.74 16.89
N SER A 142 17.71 -3.47 17.06
CA SER A 142 17.05 -2.56 17.99
C SER A 142 15.67 -2.15 17.50
N ASN A 143 15.41 -2.28 16.19
CA ASN A 143 14.18 -1.84 15.57
C ASN A 143 13.05 -2.87 15.62
N LEU A 144 13.36 -4.13 15.93
CA LEU A 144 12.37 -5.19 16.14
C LEU A 144 11.52 -4.95 17.39
N LEU A 145 10.32 -5.52 17.37
CA LEU A 145 9.36 -5.38 18.45
C LEU A 145 9.75 -6.24 19.65
N LYS A 146 9.81 -5.62 20.82
CA LYS A 146 10.04 -6.28 22.11
C LYS A 146 8.82 -6.07 22.99
N TYR A 147 8.55 -7.02 23.89
CA TYR A 147 7.58 -6.81 24.96
C TYR A 147 7.88 -5.51 25.71
N GLY A 148 6.83 -4.80 26.12
CA GLY A 148 6.97 -3.54 26.82
C GLY A 148 7.49 -2.34 25.99
N GLY A 149 8.16 -2.57 24.85
CA GLY A 149 8.76 -1.54 23.98
C GLY A 149 10.28 -1.47 24.08
N ARG A 150 10.94 -0.73 23.17
CA ARG A 150 12.42 -0.72 22.99
C ARG A 150 13.22 -0.30 24.23
N ASN A 151 12.64 0.50 25.12
CA ASN A 151 13.31 1.08 26.29
C ASN A 151 12.86 0.45 27.62
N THR A 152 12.26 -0.74 27.58
CA THR A 152 11.84 -1.43 28.80
C THR A 152 12.97 -2.26 29.40
N ASN A 153 13.19 -2.09 30.70
CA ASN A 153 14.02 -2.98 31.50
C ASN A 153 13.21 -4.25 31.81
N SER A 154 13.89 -5.36 32.13
CA SER A 154 13.29 -6.68 32.40
C SER A 154 12.16 -6.68 33.43
N ASP A 155 12.12 -5.70 34.35
CA ASP A 155 11.06 -5.58 35.37
C ASP A 155 9.73 -5.05 34.80
N ILE A 156 9.75 -4.39 33.64
CA ILE A 156 8.56 -3.90 32.94
C ILE A 156 7.96 -4.98 32.02
N ASP A 157 8.77 -5.91 31.51
CA ASP A 157 8.29 -7.12 30.82
C ASP A 157 7.31 -7.92 31.70
N TYR A 158 7.61 -8.00 33.01
CA TYR A 158 6.74 -8.63 34.01
C TYR A 158 5.40 -7.88 34.20
N LEU A 159 5.38 -6.56 34.06
CA LEU A 159 4.16 -5.75 34.21
C LEU A 159 3.25 -5.81 32.98
N ALA A 160 3.79 -6.10 31.79
CA ALA A 160 3.01 -6.31 30.58
C ALA A 160 2.25 -7.66 30.61
N LEU A 161 2.77 -8.66 31.33
CA LEU A 161 2.22 -10.02 31.48
C LEU A 161 1.39 -10.20 32.76
N ARG A 162 0.72 -9.13 33.25
CA ARG A 162 0.06 -9.00 34.57
C ARG A 162 -0.99 -10.05 34.99
N SER A 163 -1.10 -11.19 34.33
CA SER A 163 -2.00 -12.28 34.71
C SER A 163 -1.28 -13.59 34.97
N ASN A 164 -1.62 -14.25 36.09
CA ASN A 164 -1.28 -15.65 36.36
C ASN A 164 -2.07 -16.63 35.47
N VAL A 165 -2.61 -16.18 34.33
CA VAL A 165 -3.41 -16.98 33.40
C VAL A 165 -2.52 -17.36 32.23
N GLU A 166 -2.56 -18.64 31.85
CA GLU A 166 -1.81 -19.14 30.71
C GLU A 166 -2.31 -18.52 29.40
N GLU A 167 -1.36 -18.17 28.53
CA GLU A 167 -1.64 -17.69 27.19
C GLU A 167 -1.91 -18.86 26.25
N LYS A 168 -2.90 -18.68 25.35
CA LYS A 168 -3.20 -19.65 24.32
C LYS A 168 -1.98 -19.84 23.42
N SER A 169 -1.52 -21.08 23.34
CA SER A 169 -0.60 -21.52 22.29
C SER A 169 -1.39 -22.29 21.25
N TYR A 170 -1.23 -21.93 19.99
CA TYR A 170 -1.80 -22.67 18.86
C TYR A 170 -0.80 -23.69 18.35
N ASP A 171 -1.29 -24.84 17.90
CA ASP A 171 -0.48 -25.71 17.07
C ASP A 171 -0.23 -25.08 15.70
N VAL A 172 0.62 -25.74 14.90
CA VAL A 172 1.05 -25.24 13.59
C VAL A 172 -0.13 -25.03 12.64
N GLU A 173 -1.08 -25.96 12.62
CA GLU A 173 -2.23 -25.96 11.70
C GLU A 173 -3.26 -24.90 12.12
N GLU A 174 -3.52 -24.81 13.43
CA GLU A 174 -4.35 -23.77 14.03
C GLU A 174 -3.79 -22.37 13.75
N LEU A 175 -2.47 -22.18 13.88
CA LEU A 175 -1.84 -20.89 13.64
C LEU A 175 -1.99 -20.43 12.19
N GLU A 176 -1.85 -21.34 11.22
CA GLU A 176 -2.04 -21.04 9.80
C GLU A 176 -3.48 -20.63 9.47
N ALA A 177 -4.48 -21.04 10.25
CA ALA A 177 -5.85 -20.57 10.09
C ALA A 177 -5.99 -19.06 10.35
N PHE A 178 -5.02 -18.42 11.00
CA PHE A 178 -4.98 -16.98 11.24
C PHE A 178 -4.07 -16.21 10.27
N ARG A 179 -3.38 -16.90 9.36
CA ARG A 179 -2.45 -16.26 8.42
C ARG A 179 -3.19 -15.33 7.44
N ALA A 180 -2.63 -14.14 7.28
CA ALA A 180 -3.04 -13.16 6.28
C ALA A 180 -1.96 -13.04 5.20
N ILE A 181 -2.38 -12.99 3.94
CA ILE A 181 -1.48 -12.90 2.78
C ILE A 181 -1.75 -11.57 2.06
N PRO A 182 -0.76 -10.66 1.99
CA PRO A 182 -0.83 -9.49 1.12
C PRO A 182 -0.95 -9.90 -0.35
N HIS A 183 -1.92 -9.36 -1.07
CA HIS A 183 -2.05 -9.51 -2.52
C HIS A 183 -2.77 -8.32 -3.12
N LYS A 184 -2.13 -7.62 -4.08
CA LYS A 184 -2.70 -6.51 -4.84
C LYS A 184 -3.46 -5.52 -3.94
N SER A 185 -2.78 -5.01 -2.92
CA SER A 185 -3.32 -4.04 -1.95
C SER A 185 -4.47 -4.54 -1.06
N LYS A 186 -4.68 -5.86 -1.02
CA LYS A 186 -5.68 -6.51 -0.16
C LYS A 186 -5.03 -7.59 0.70
N LEU A 187 -5.73 -7.98 1.75
CA LEU A 187 -5.41 -9.15 2.55
C LEU A 187 -6.30 -10.32 2.14
N LEU A 188 -5.65 -11.44 1.82
CA LEU A 188 -6.27 -12.70 1.50
C LEU A 188 -6.10 -13.69 2.64
N LYS A 189 -7.01 -14.66 2.67
CA LYS A 189 -6.91 -15.88 3.46
C LYS A 189 -6.85 -17.06 2.49
N LEU A 190 -5.88 -17.93 2.68
CA LEU A 190 -5.79 -19.18 1.93
C LEU A 190 -6.82 -20.16 2.49
N GLU A 191 -7.60 -20.79 1.62
CA GLU A 191 -8.69 -21.69 1.99
C GLU A 191 -8.53 -23.04 1.30
N VAL A 192 -8.65 -24.11 2.09
CA VAL A 192 -8.85 -25.47 1.60
C VAL A 192 -10.32 -25.82 1.81
N ALA A 193 -11.09 -25.85 0.73
CA ALA A 193 -12.49 -26.24 0.76
C ALA A 193 -12.65 -27.76 0.58
N HIS A 194 -13.76 -28.31 1.08
CA HIS A 194 -14.12 -29.73 1.02
C HIS A 194 -13.18 -30.67 1.81
N SER A 195 -13.34 -31.99 1.64
CA SER A 195 -12.64 -33.01 2.42
C SER A 195 -12.15 -34.17 1.54
N GLY A 196 -11.11 -34.87 2.00
CA GLY A 196 -10.51 -36.00 1.29
C GLY A 196 -10.01 -35.63 -0.10
N ASP A 197 -10.26 -36.49 -1.09
CA ASP A 197 -9.82 -36.31 -2.48
C ASP A 197 -10.60 -35.22 -3.25
N ASN A 198 -11.61 -34.62 -2.64
CA ASN A 198 -12.37 -33.51 -3.21
C ASN A 198 -11.85 -32.13 -2.73
N ARG A 199 -10.78 -32.09 -1.92
CA ARG A 199 -10.19 -30.85 -1.43
C ARG A 199 -9.78 -29.93 -2.58
N ARG A 200 -10.06 -28.64 -2.45
CA ARG A 200 -9.67 -27.60 -3.42
C ARG A 200 -8.98 -26.46 -2.69
N LEU A 201 -7.93 -25.90 -3.29
CA LEU A 201 -7.20 -24.76 -2.73
C LEU A 201 -7.62 -23.49 -3.47
N SER A 202 -8.02 -22.47 -2.73
CA SER A 202 -8.42 -21.17 -3.25
C SER A 202 -8.07 -20.08 -2.22
N PHE A 203 -8.47 -18.85 -2.50
CA PHE A 203 -8.38 -17.72 -1.59
C PHE A 203 -9.77 -17.19 -1.29
N ASN A 204 -9.87 -16.51 -0.14
CA ASN A 204 -10.94 -15.59 0.20
C ASN A 204 -10.36 -14.25 0.61
N TYR A 205 -11.16 -13.20 0.54
CA TYR A 205 -10.80 -11.95 1.18
C TYR A 205 -10.83 -12.11 2.70
N LEU A 206 -9.80 -11.61 3.38
CA LEU A 206 -9.78 -11.57 4.83
C LEU A 206 -10.80 -10.53 5.32
N ASP A 207 -11.54 -10.88 6.37
CA ASP A 207 -12.55 -9.99 6.96
C ASP A 207 -12.55 -10.15 8.49
N THR A 208 -12.57 -9.02 9.19
CA THR A 208 -12.60 -8.99 10.67
C THR A 208 -14.01 -8.86 11.22
N ALA A 209 -15.07 -8.89 10.40
CA ALA A 209 -16.46 -8.72 10.83
C ALA A 209 -16.89 -9.65 11.99
N ASN A 210 -16.35 -10.87 12.02
CA ASN A 210 -16.63 -11.86 13.06
C ASN A 210 -15.61 -11.89 14.21
N LEU A 211 -14.61 -10.99 14.17
CA LEU A 211 -13.61 -10.86 15.24
C LEU A 211 -14.01 -9.76 16.22
N SER A 212 -13.52 -9.87 17.44
CA SER A 212 -13.61 -8.81 18.44
C SER A 212 -12.40 -8.86 19.36
N ILE A 213 -11.93 -7.68 19.76
CA ILE A 213 -11.01 -7.52 20.88
C ILE A 213 -11.86 -7.33 22.13
N LYS A 214 -11.71 -8.25 23.09
CA LYS A 214 -12.27 -8.13 24.44
C LYS A 214 -11.16 -7.65 25.37
N ALA A 215 -11.10 -6.35 25.61
CA ALA A 215 -10.09 -5.71 26.45
C ALA A 215 -10.65 -5.35 27.85
N TYR A 216 -9.78 -4.79 28.69
CA TYR A 216 -10.12 -4.30 30.02
C TYR A 216 -9.37 -2.99 30.30
N ASP A 217 -10.10 -1.90 30.50
CA ASP A 217 -9.52 -0.62 30.90
C ASP A 217 -9.13 -0.69 32.38
N THR A 218 -7.83 -0.57 32.65
CA THR A 218 -7.27 -0.64 34.01
C THR A 218 -7.45 0.65 34.80
N LEU A 219 -7.61 1.80 34.15
CA LEU A 219 -7.84 3.09 34.80
C LEU A 219 -9.26 3.20 35.34
N VAL A 220 -10.26 2.84 34.53
CA VAL A 220 -11.67 2.88 34.96
C VAL A 220 -12.22 1.54 35.44
N GLN A 221 -11.39 0.49 35.42
CA GLN A 221 -11.71 -0.87 35.87
C GLN A 221 -12.95 -1.44 35.18
N LYS A 222 -13.07 -1.27 33.86
CA LYS A 222 -14.23 -1.73 33.08
C LYS A 222 -13.83 -2.55 31.86
N PRO A 223 -14.63 -3.56 31.50
CA PRO A 223 -14.45 -4.26 30.24
C PRO A 223 -14.71 -3.36 29.04
N GLU A 224 -13.92 -3.57 27.99
CA GLU A 224 -14.10 -2.92 26.69
C GLU A 224 -14.22 -3.97 25.60
N ASN A 225 -15.11 -3.73 24.63
CA ASN A 225 -15.23 -4.57 23.46
C ASN A 225 -15.07 -3.72 22.21
N TYR A 226 -14.17 -4.13 21.34
CA TYR A 226 -13.97 -3.55 20.03
C TYR A 226 -14.51 -4.55 19.01
N PRO A 227 -15.77 -4.43 18.57
CA PRO A 227 -16.33 -5.33 17.57
C PRO A 227 -15.63 -5.12 16.21
N GLN A 228 -15.70 -6.14 15.36
CA GLN A 228 -15.15 -6.12 14.00
C GLN A 228 -13.64 -5.82 13.95
N THR A 229 -12.93 -6.04 15.04
CA THR A 229 -11.52 -5.66 15.21
C THR A 229 -10.75 -6.87 15.68
N GLY A 230 -9.59 -7.12 15.07
CA GLY A 230 -8.67 -8.18 15.44
C GLY A 230 -7.36 -7.62 15.96
N ILE A 231 -6.58 -8.47 16.63
CA ILE A 231 -5.16 -8.20 16.85
C ILE A 231 -4.34 -8.82 15.72
N TYR A 232 -3.22 -8.19 15.39
CA TYR A 232 -2.32 -8.67 14.36
C TYR A 232 -0.88 -8.71 14.82
N THR A 233 -0.10 -9.58 14.20
CA THR A 233 1.36 -9.67 14.30
C THR A 233 1.97 -9.66 12.90
N VAL A 234 3.11 -9.00 12.76
CA VAL A 234 3.96 -9.03 11.56
C VAL A 234 5.34 -9.46 12.00
N HIS A 235 5.87 -10.46 11.33
CA HIS A 235 7.18 -11.04 11.61
C HIS A 235 8.22 -10.48 10.66
N VAL A 236 9.49 -10.52 11.04
CA VAL A 236 10.59 -10.05 10.19
C VAL A 236 10.70 -10.84 8.88
N ASN A 237 10.19 -12.07 8.82
CA ASN A 237 10.09 -12.85 7.58
C ASN A 237 8.92 -12.44 6.69
N GLY A 238 8.12 -11.43 7.05
CA GLY A 238 6.93 -10.98 6.31
C GLY A 238 5.64 -11.72 6.67
N GLY A 239 5.68 -12.72 7.54
CA GLY A 239 4.50 -13.45 7.99
C GLY A 239 3.54 -12.56 8.79
N ILE A 240 2.26 -12.51 8.37
CA ILE A 240 1.21 -11.74 9.04
C ILE A 240 0.15 -12.70 9.57
N PHE A 241 -0.27 -12.50 10.82
CA PHE A 241 -1.38 -13.24 11.42
C PHE A 241 -2.39 -12.27 12.00
N ILE A 242 -3.68 -12.59 11.88
CA ILE A 242 -4.79 -11.77 12.36
C ILE A 242 -5.82 -12.65 13.04
N GLY A 243 -6.17 -12.31 14.28
CA GLY A 243 -7.13 -13.09 15.07
C GLY A 243 -7.87 -12.29 16.13
N ARG A 244 -8.68 -12.98 16.92
CA ARG A 244 -9.44 -12.37 18.03
C ARG A 244 -8.50 -12.03 19.19
N SER A 245 -8.94 -11.21 20.13
CA SER A 245 -8.21 -11.01 21.38
C SER A 245 -9.13 -11.17 22.58
N LEU A 246 -8.62 -11.86 23.60
CA LEU A 246 -9.27 -12.06 24.88
C LEU A 246 -8.30 -11.67 25.98
N ALA A 247 -8.51 -10.51 26.58
CA ALA A 247 -7.68 -10.01 27.67
C ALA A 247 -7.79 -10.91 28.91
N PRO A 248 -6.72 -11.01 29.73
CA PRO A 248 -6.71 -11.94 30.85
C PRO A 248 -7.82 -11.73 31.88
N GLN A 249 -8.23 -10.49 32.11
CA GLN A 249 -9.30 -10.14 33.06
C GLN A 249 -10.70 -10.54 32.58
N ARG A 250 -10.82 -11.06 31.35
CA ARG A 250 -12.08 -11.51 30.73
C ARG A 250 -12.22 -13.04 30.72
N ILE A 251 -11.22 -13.75 31.24
CA ILE A 251 -11.13 -15.20 31.27
C ILE A 251 -11.89 -15.75 32.46
N SER A 252 -12.59 -16.86 32.22
CA SER A 252 -13.16 -17.71 33.26
C SER A 252 -12.47 -19.06 33.20
N THR A 253 -11.96 -19.54 34.33
CA THR A 253 -11.34 -20.87 34.44
C THR A 253 -12.28 -22.02 34.02
N LEU A 254 -13.61 -21.78 33.97
CA LEU A 254 -14.61 -22.76 33.58
C LEU A 254 -15.02 -22.71 32.09
N PHE A 255 -14.88 -21.55 31.43
CA PHE A 255 -15.47 -21.33 30.09
C PHE A 255 -14.47 -20.86 29.04
N ASP A 256 -13.50 -20.04 29.44
CA ASP A 256 -12.47 -19.50 28.56
C ASP A 256 -11.15 -19.54 29.36
N PRO A 257 -10.51 -20.71 29.50
CA PRO A 257 -9.41 -20.90 30.47
C PRO A 257 -8.11 -20.18 30.07
N GLU A 258 -7.96 -19.78 28.81
CA GLU A 258 -6.70 -19.27 28.23
C GLU A 258 -6.88 -17.86 27.64
N ALA A 259 -5.86 -17.03 27.79
CA ALA A 259 -5.83 -15.68 27.22
C ALA A 259 -5.46 -15.74 25.73
N ILE A 260 -6.02 -14.85 24.92
CA ILE A 260 -5.62 -14.72 23.51
C ILE A 260 -5.05 -13.33 23.31
N LEU A 261 -3.73 -13.28 23.22
CA LEU A 261 -2.93 -12.07 23.16
C LEU A 261 -2.07 -12.11 21.89
N HIS A 262 -1.39 -11.00 21.57
CA HIS A 262 -0.50 -10.94 20.39
C HIS A 262 0.52 -12.08 20.31
N PRO A 263 1.15 -12.53 21.41
CA PRO A 263 2.08 -13.66 21.40
C PRO A 263 1.47 -14.99 20.96
N SER A 264 0.16 -15.19 21.19
CA SER A 264 -0.56 -16.35 20.68
C SER A 264 -0.46 -16.45 19.15
N TYR A 265 -0.26 -15.33 18.47
CA TYR A 265 -0.09 -15.24 17.01
C TYR A 265 1.38 -15.05 16.59
N SER A 266 2.33 -15.48 17.43
CA SER A 266 3.74 -15.54 17.04
C SER A 266 4.00 -16.78 16.18
N ASP A 267 4.81 -16.63 15.13
CA ASP A 267 5.30 -17.70 14.25
C ASP A 267 6.32 -18.56 15.00
N ASN A 268 5.81 -19.32 15.98
CA ASN A 268 6.59 -20.05 16.97
C ASN A 268 7.53 -21.08 16.34
N TYR A 269 7.10 -21.69 15.23
CA TYR A 269 7.85 -22.74 14.56
C TYR A 269 8.95 -22.17 13.64
N SER A 270 8.84 -20.94 13.12
CA SER A 270 9.96 -20.29 12.42
C SER A 270 10.94 -19.59 13.36
N GLY A 271 10.51 -19.27 14.59
CA GLY A 271 11.34 -18.60 15.59
C GLY A 271 11.82 -17.22 15.17
N MET A 272 11.09 -16.58 14.24
CA MET A 272 11.38 -15.26 13.71
C MET A 272 10.82 -14.18 14.64
N PRO A 273 11.58 -13.13 14.95
CA PRO A 273 11.12 -12.06 15.82
C PRO A 273 10.01 -11.24 15.18
N LEU A 274 9.18 -10.63 16.04
CA LEU A 274 8.16 -9.70 15.62
C LEU A 274 8.77 -8.38 15.14
N PHE A 275 8.25 -7.89 14.04
CA PHE A 275 8.52 -6.58 13.50
C PHE A 275 7.47 -5.57 13.96
N MET A 276 6.20 -5.99 14.01
CA MET A 276 5.08 -5.13 14.43
C MET A 276 3.97 -5.98 15.04
N ALA A 277 3.21 -5.41 15.97
CA ALA A 277 1.99 -6.01 16.50
C ALA A 277 1.03 -4.89 16.88
N GLY A 278 -0.27 -5.17 16.85
CA GLY A 278 -1.25 -4.12 17.05
C GLY A 278 -2.69 -4.55 16.83
N GLN A 279 -3.56 -3.60 16.51
CA GLN A 279 -4.98 -3.82 16.22
C GLN A 279 -5.28 -3.50 14.76
N THR A 280 -6.17 -4.26 14.14
CA THR A 280 -6.55 -4.06 12.74
C THR A 280 -8.04 -4.26 12.51
N ARG A 281 -8.56 -3.54 11.53
CA ARG A 281 -9.90 -3.74 10.98
C ARG A 281 -9.80 -3.92 9.48
N VAL A 282 -10.38 -5.01 8.99
CA VAL A 282 -10.32 -5.40 7.57
C VAL A 282 -11.72 -5.75 7.10
N SER A 283 -12.12 -5.23 5.93
CA SER A 283 -13.38 -5.63 5.29
C SER A 283 -13.15 -5.93 3.82
N GLN A 284 -13.59 -7.12 3.39
CA GLN A 284 -13.38 -7.59 2.01
C GLN A 284 -11.92 -7.44 1.55
N GLY A 285 -10.99 -7.75 2.45
CA GLY A 285 -9.54 -7.65 2.24
C GLY A 285 -8.96 -6.25 2.33
N ASN A 286 -9.78 -5.18 2.39
CA ASN A 286 -9.28 -3.82 2.54
C ASN A 286 -8.98 -3.51 4.01
N VAL A 287 -7.77 -3.05 4.31
CA VAL A 287 -7.39 -2.59 5.65
C VAL A 287 -7.95 -1.19 5.89
N LEU A 288 -8.96 -1.13 6.76
CA LEU A 288 -9.65 0.10 7.16
C LEU A 288 -8.91 0.80 8.30
N MET A 289 -8.24 0.04 9.15
CA MET A 289 -7.50 0.55 10.30
C MET A 289 -6.30 -0.35 10.58
N ILE A 290 -5.17 0.26 10.89
CA ILE A 290 -4.03 -0.41 11.49
C ILE A 290 -3.47 0.46 12.61
N ASP A 291 -3.44 -0.07 13.82
CA ASP A 291 -2.98 0.62 15.01
C ASP A 291 -1.82 -0.14 15.63
N GLY A 292 -0.72 0.55 15.90
CA GLY A 292 0.45 -0.03 16.53
C GLY A 292 0.35 -0.26 18.04
N ALA A 293 -0.61 0.37 18.73
CA ALA A 293 -0.72 0.14 20.16
C ALA A 293 -1.32 -1.23 20.48
N SER A 294 -0.52 -2.05 21.14
CA SER A 294 -0.94 -3.25 21.83
C SER A 294 -0.72 -3.05 23.33
N GLY A 295 -1.63 -3.54 24.18
CA GLY A 295 -1.43 -3.51 25.63
C GLY A 295 -0.17 -4.25 26.10
N HIS A 296 0.41 -5.12 25.26
CA HIS A 296 1.61 -5.93 25.55
C HIS A 296 2.86 -5.45 24.79
N TYR A 297 2.65 -4.76 23.66
CA TYR A 297 3.70 -4.18 22.84
C TYR A 297 3.43 -2.69 22.67
N ALA A 298 4.39 -1.86 23.10
CA ALA A 298 4.30 -0.40 22.99
C ALA A 298 5.31 0.11 21.94
N PRO A 299 5.06 -0.06 20.63
CA PRO A 299 5.93 0.50 19.62
C PRO A 299 5.92 2.02 19.68
N ASP A 300 7.09 2.62 19.53
CA ASP A 300 7.25 4.07 19.41
C ASP A 300 6.85 4.59 18.00
N ASP A 301 6.90 5.92 17.80
CA ASP A 301 6.59 6.55 16.50
C ASP A 301 7.51 6.03 15.39
N ALA A 302 8.78 5.74 15.70
CA ALA A 302 9.74 5.24 14.72
C ALA A 302 9.44 3.80 14.29
N GLN A 303 9.13 2.89 15.23
CA GLN A 303 8.66 1.52 14.94
C GLN A 303 7.40 1.55 14.09
N THR A 304 6.42 2.35 14.51
CA THR A 304 5.16 2.43 13.81
C THR A 304 5.36 3.01 12.41
N SER A 305 6.16 4.07 12.25
CA SER A 305 6.47 4.66 10.95
C SER A 305 7.17 3.67 10.00
N GLN A 306 8.12 2.87 10.50
CA GLN A 306 8.76 1.80 9.72
C GLN A 306 7.75 0.74 9.26
N ALA A 307 6.84 0.32 10.15
CA ALA A 307 5.77 -0.61 9.81
C ALA A 307 4.78 -0.04 8.78
N ILE A 308 4.35 1.21 8.96
CA ILE A 308 3.49 1.89 7.99
C ILE A 308 4.18 2.00 6.63
N SER A 309 5.49 2.27 6.59
CA SER A 309 6.24 2.27 5.33
C SER A 309 6.18 0.91 4.64
N PHE A 310 6.41 -0.18 5.37
CA PHE A 310 6.29 -1.55 4.83
C PHE A 310 4.88 -1.81 4.27
N PHE A 311 3.82 -1.48 5.04
CA PHE A 311 2.45 -1.69 4.60
C PHE A 311 2.04 -0.82 3.41
N LYS A 312 2.61 0.38 3.27
CA LYS A 312 2.44 1.22 2.08
C LYS A 312 3.09 0.59 0.86
N THR A 313 4.31 0.06 0.99
CA THR A 313 5.01 -0.62 -0.10
C THR A 313 4.24 -1.85 -0.59
N THR A 314 3.55 -2.57 0.30
CA THR A 314 2.68 -3.70 -0.08
C THR A 314 1.26 -3.26 -0.50
N GLY A 315 0.97 -1.95 -0.51
CA GLY A 315 -0.36 -1.39 -0.85
C GLY A 315 -1.46 -1.67 0.17
N ILE A 316 -1.14 -2.25 1.33
CA ILE A 316 -2.11 -2.61 2.37
C ILE A 316 -2.64 -1.33 3.06
N VAL A 317 -1.73 -0.41 3.38
CA VAL A 317 -2.06 0.91 3.91
C VAL A 317 -2.18 1.89 2.76
N ASN A 318 -3.26 2.66 2.76
CA ASN A 318 -3.58 3.65 1.74
C ASN A 318 -4.10 4.95 2.37
N ASN A 319 -4.46 5.93 1.55
CA ASN A 319 -4.90 7.25 2.01
C ASN A 319 -6.15 7.23 2.91
N HIS A 320 -6.95 6.18 2.85
CA HIS A 320 -8.18 6.00 3.64
C HIS A 320 -7.99 5.11 4.87
N SER A 321 -6.80 4.54 5.06
CA SER A 321 -6.51 3.71 6.22
C SER A 321 -6.33 4.58 7.46
N LEU A 322 -7.06 4.25 8.54
CA LEU A 322 -6.89 4.89 9.85
C LEU A 322 -5.64 4.34 10.54
N LEU A 323 -4.74 5.22 10.95
CA LEU A 323 -3.46 4.90 11.56
C LEU A 323 -3.37 5.40 13.00
N SER A 324 -2.41 4.91 13.77
CA SER A 324 -2.04 5.47 15.08
C SER A 324 -1.62 6.93 14.96
N TYR A 325 -2.18 7.81 15.79
CA TYR A 325 -1.74 9.20 15.88
C TYR A 325 -0.72 9.38 17.02
N TYR A 326 0.49 9.78 16.65
CA TYR A 326 1.53 10.20 17.59
C TYR A 326 1.63 11.72 17.58
N ARG A 327 1.24 12.34 18.70
CA ARG A 327 1.17 13.77 18.87
C ARG A 327 2.57 14.37 19.01
N PRO A 328 2.92 15.41 18.23
CA PRO A 328 4.19 16.10 18.37
C PRO A 328 4.26 16.88 19.70
N GLN A 329 5.43 16.86 20.32
CA GLN A 329 5.73 17.65 21.51
C GLN A 329 6.55 18.89 21.13
N LYS A 330 6.18 20.06 21.66
CA LYS A 330 6.87 21.30 21.30
C LYS A 330 8.31 21.29 21.84
N GLY A 331 9.29 21.39 20.93
CA GLY A 331 10.71 21.45 21.29
C GLY A 331 11.36 20.08 21.53
N SER A 332 10.71 19.00 21.10
CA SER A 332 11.25 17.64 21.07
C SER A 332 10.97 17.00 19.72
N ASP A 333 11.87 16.13 19.26
CA ASP A 333 11.62 15.26 18.11
C ASP A 333 10.78 14.03 18.50
N GLU A 334 10.58 13.81 19.81
CA GLU A 334 9.73 12.74 20.31
C GLU A 334 8.24 13.06 20.15
N LYS A 335 7.48 12.03 19.80
CA LYS A 335 6.03 12.09 19.70
C LYS A 335 5.37 11.13 20.67
N GLU A 336 4.25 11.57 21.23
CA GLU A 336 3.50 10.83 22.23
C GLU A 336 2.34 10.08 21.59
N TYR A 337 2.22 8.79 21.87
CA TYR A 337 1.08 8.01 21.39
C TYR A 337 -0.25 8.56 21.91
N THR A 338 -1.27 8.60 21.06
CA THR A 338 -2.64 8.91 21.44
C THR A 338 -3.60 7.80 20.99
N PRO A 339 -4.74 7.60 21.70
CA PRO A 339 -5.74 6.63 21.30
C PRO A 339 -6.50 7.04 20.02
N ILE A 340 -6.24 8.23 19.48
CA ILE A 340 -6.87 8.72 18.24
C ILE A 340 -6.39 7.87 17.06
N LYS A 341 -7.33 7.53 16.17
CA LYS A 341 -7.06 6.91 14.87
C LYS A 341 -7.48 7.87 13.79
N CYS A 342 -6.59 8.17 12.87
CA CYS A 342 -6.85 9.12 11.81
C CYS A 342 -6.07 8.75 10.56
N THR A 343 -6.53 9.22 9.41
CA THR A 343 -5.77 9.17 8.16
C THR A 343 -4.51 10.04 8.26
N GLN A 344 -3.61 9.87 7.30
CA GLN A 344 -2.39 10.69 7.26
C GLN A 344 -2.67 12.18 7.04
N LEU A 345 -3.71 12.50 6.25
CA LEU A 345 -4.12 13.89 6.03
C LEU A 345 -4.68 14.53 7.30
N GLU A 346 -5.52 13.79 8.04
CA GLU A 346 -6.03 14.23 9.34
C GLU A 346 -4.92 14.37 10.37
N ALA A 347 -3.94 13.46 10.40
CA ALA A 347 -2.77 13.58 11.29
C ALA A 347 -2.00 14.88 11.02
N LYS A 348 -1.72 15.20 9.74
CA LYS A 348 -1.07 16.47 9.34
C LYS A 348 -1.86 17.69 9.82
N LEU A 349 -3.20 17.65 9.75
CA LEU A 349 -4.06 18.72 10.23
C LEU A 349 -4.03 18.85 11.76
N LEU A 350 -4.07 17.72 12.48
CA LEU A 350 -3.96 17.69 13.94
C LEU A 350 -2.61 18.22 14.42
N ASP A 351 -1.52 17.85 13.75
CA ASP A 351 -0.17 18.36 14.05
C ASP A 351 -0.12 19.88 13.90
N PHE A 352 -0.67 20.41 12.80
CA PHE A 352 -0.80 21.85 12.61
C PHE A 352 -1.57 22.51 13.77
N CYS A 353 -2.70 21.93 14.17
CA CYS A 353 -3.52 22.46 15.27
C CYS A 353 -2.75 22.43 16.60
N VAL A 354 -2.09 21.32 16.92
CA VAL A 354 -1.34 21.12 18.17
C VAL A 354 -0.15 22.07 18.26
N LEU A 355 0.65 22.18 17.20
CA LEU A 355 1.87 23.01 17.18
C LEU A 355 1.53 24.50 17.27
N ASN A 356 0.41 24.93 16.68
CA ASN A 356 -0.02 26.33 16.65
C ASN A 356 -1.05 26.68 17.74
N LYS A 357 -1.45 25.72 18.58
CA LYS A 357 -2.50 25.89 19.62
C LYS A 357 -3.84 26.38 19.06
N ILE A 358 -4.25 25.84 17.92
CA ILE A 358 -5.50 26.16 17.25
C ILE A 358 -6.54 25.07 17.57
N ASP A 359 -7.79 25.46 17.80
CA ASP A 359 -8.90 24.51 17.90
C ASP A 359 -9.18 23.93 16.51
N SER A 360 -9.11 22.61 16.37
CA SER A 360 -9.28 21.92 15.07
C SER A 360 -10.63 22.21 14.42
N ARG A 361 -11.66 22.58 15.20
CA ARG A 361 -13.00 22.94 14.69
C ARG A 361 -13.01 24.28 13.95
N GLN A 362 -11.99 25.12 14.14
CA GLN A 362 -11.87 26.42 13.47
C GLN A 362 -11.13 26.31 12.13
N VAL A 363 -10.43 25.20 11.88
CA VAL A 363 -9.58 25.04 10.70
C VAL A 363 -10.43 24.63 9.50
N THR A 364 -10.79 25.63 8.69
CA THR A 364 -11.48 25.46 7.40
C THR A 364 -10.51 25.64 6.22
N GLN A 365 -10.91 25.28 5.01
CA GLN A 365 -10.10 25.57 3.80
C GLN A 365 -9.81 27.07 3.65
N HIS A 366 -10.79 27.93 3.98
CA HIS A 366 -10.59 29.39 3.97
C HIS A 366 -9.58 29.83 5.04
N PHE A 367 -9.67 29.28 6.26
CA PHE A 367 -8.69 29.52 7.31
C PHE A 367 -7.27 29.17 6.86
N LEU A 368 -7.09 27.97 6.28
CA LEU A 368 -5.79 27.53 5.80
C LEU A 368 -5.26 28.44 4.70
N LYS A 369 -6.11 28.83 3.75
CA LYS A 369 -5.72 29.71 2.64
C LYS A 369 -5.20 31.07 3.12
N GLU A 370 -5.91 31.70 4.06
CA GLU A 370 -5.58 33.05 4.53
C GLU A 370 -4.45 33.07 5.57
N LEU A 371 -4.44 32.11 6.49
CA LEU A 371 -3.59 32.15 7.69
C LEU A 371 -2.45 31.13 7.69
N ALA A 372 -2.51 30.11 6.82
CA ALA A 372 -1.48 29.08 6.69
C ALA A 372 -1.26 28.65 5.22
N PRO A 373 -0.95 29.58 4.30
CA PRO A 373 -0.88 29.28 2.87
C PRO A 373 0.12 28.15 2.53
N LYS A 374 1.22 28.04 3.30
CA LYS A 374 2.21 26.95 3.17
C LYS A 374 1.65 25.56 3.48
N PHE A 375 0.57 25.46 4.25
CA PHE A 375 -0.13 24.21 4.52
C PHE A 375 -1.35 24.02 3.60
N TYR A 376 -1.93 25.12 3.11
CA TYR A 376 -3.12 25.10 2.26
C TYR A 376 -2.94 24.30 0.96
N VAL A 377 -1.90 24.60 0.17
CA VAL A 377 -1.71 23.92 -1.13
C VAL A 377 -1.46 22.42 -0.96
N PRO A 378 -0.55 21.95 -0.09
CA PRO A 378 -0.38 20.52 0.18
C PRO A 378 -1.67 19.84 0.65
N TYR A 379 -2.42 20.48 1.54
CA TYR A 379 -3.69 19.96 2.03
C TYR A 379 -4.70 19.81 0.88
N MET A 380 -4.86 20.84 0.05
CA MET A 380 -5.81 20.82 -1.07
C MET A 380 -5.46 19.76 -2.11
N LEU A 381 -4.18 19.60 -2.47
CA LEU A 381 -3.75 18.58 -3.43
C LEU A 381 -4.09 17.17 -2.93
N GLN A 382 -3.76 16.87 -1.67
CA GLN A 382 -4.05 15.55 -1.11
C GLN A 382 -5.55 15.34 -0.87
N SER A 383 -6.29 16.36 -0.42
CA SER A 383 -7.76 16.27 -0.25
C SER A 383 -8.43 16.00 -1.58
N ASN A 384 -8.00 16.67 -2.65
CA ASN A 384 -8.53 16.46 -4.00
C ASN A 384 -8.30 15.04 -4.50
N ILE A 385 -7.14 14.42 -4.22
CA ILE A 385 -6.88 13.01 -4.51
C ILE A 385 -7.87 12.11 -3.75
N ILE A 386 -7.93 12.28 -2.42
CA ILE A 386 -8.72 11.43 -1.53
C ILE A 386 -10.21 11.50 -1.86
N GLU A 387 -10.74 12.69 -2.12
CA GLU A 387 -12.16 12.90 -2.36
C GLU A 387 -12.66 12.37 -3.71
N GLN A 388 -11.79 12.07 -4.67
CA GLN A 388 -12.22 11.65 -6.02
C GLN A 388 -13.13 10.43 -6.00
N ILE A 389 -12.87 9.44 -5.15
CA ILE A 389 -13.71 8.24 -5.08
C ILE A 389 -15.13 8.55 -4.60
N ASN A 390 -15.27 9.50 -3.67
CA ASN A 390 -16.56 9.94 -3.14
C ASN A 390 -17.31 10.81 -4.14
N ILE A 391 -16.61 11.71 -4.83
CA ILE A 391 -17.20 12.52 -5.92
C ILE A 391 -17.67 11.59 -7.05
N TRP A 392 -16.81 10.67 -7.50
CA TRP A 392 -17.14 9.67 -8.52
C TRP A 392 -18.33 8.81 -8.10
N GLY A 393 -18.34 8.31 -6.86
CA GLY A 393 -19.43 7.51 -6.30
C GLY A 393 -20.79 8.24 -6.35
N ARG A 394 -20.81 9.53 -6.03
CA ARG A 394 -22.02 10.37 -6.10
C ARG A 394 -22.45 10.67 -7.53
N GLU A 395 -21.52 11.07 -8.40
CA GLU A 395 -21.84 11.47 -9.78
C GLU A 395 -22.24 10.29 -10.67
N LYS A 396 -21.62 9.11 -10.48
CA LYS A 396 -21.89 7.92 -11.31
C LYS A 396 -23.16 7.16 -10.92
N ALA A 397 -23.81 7.54 -9.82
CA ALA A 397 -24.96 6.81 -9.28
C ALA A 397 -26.13 6.85 -10.26
N VAL A 398 -26.62 5.67 -10.64
CA VAL A 398 -27.81 5.51 -11.51
C VAL A 398 -28.69 4.43 -10.89
N ILE A 399 -29.98 4.70 -10.81
CA ILE A 399 -30.98 3.78 -10.26
C ILE A 399 -31.29 2.69 -11.31
N TRP A 400 -31.26 1.43 -10.89
CA TRP A 400 -31.57 0.23 -11.70
C TRP A 400 -30.70 0.07 -12.95
N ASP A 401 -29.41 -0.20 -12.77
CA ASP A 401 -28.50 -0.45 -13.88
C ASP A 401 -27.39 -1.46 -13.50
N ARG A 402 -26.97 -2.27 -14.47
CA ARG A 402 -25.85 -3.21 -14.30
C ARG A 402 -24.60 -2.57 -14.89
N PRO A 403 -23.55 -2.30 -14.08
CA PRO A 403 -22.36 -1.65 -14.58
C PRO A 403 -21.68 -2.50 -15.66
N SER A 404 -21.28 -1.87 -16.78
CA SER A 404 -20.47 -2.53 -17.80
C SER A 404 -19.08 -2.87 -17.25
N PRO A 405 -18.37 -3.86 -17.83
CA PRO A 405 -16.98 -4.13 -17.47
C PRO A 405 -16.08 -2.90 -17.53
N GLN A 406 -16.28 -2.02 -18.52
CA GLN A 406 -15.54 -0.76 -18.66
C GLN A 406 -15.83 0.22 -17.53
N LEU A 407 -17.09 0.30 -17.06
CA LEU A 407 -17.44 1.13 -15.91
C LEU A 407 -16.85 0.58 -14.60
N LEU A 408 -16.76 -0.75 -14.46
CA LEU A 408 -16.09 -1.38 -13.33
C LEU A 408 -14.59 -1.09 -13.35
N ALA A 409 -13.93 -1.24 -14.50
CA ALA A 409 -12.51 -0.90 -14.68
C ALA A 409 -12.22 0.58 -14.39
N LEU A 410 -13.07 1.49 -14.89
CA LEU A 410 -12.97 2.92 -14.56
C LEU A 410 -13.15 3.18 -13.07
N THR A 411 -14.11 2.51 -12.42
CA THR A 411 -14.29 2.64 -10.97
C THR A 411 -13.06 2.15 -10.19
N GLU A 412 -12.46 1.03 -10.62
CA GLU A 412 -11.24 0.49 -10.01
C GLU A 412 -10.05 1.44 -10.20
N ALA A 413 -9.89 2.04 -11.38
CA ALA A 413 -8.84 3.02 -11.63
C ALA A 413 -8.99 4.28 -10.75
N VAL A 414 -10.21 4.81 -10.60
CA VAL A 414 -10.49 5.94 -9.70
C VAL A 414 -10.24 5.58 -8.23
N GLU A 415 -10.60 4.36 -7.83
CA GLU A 415 -10.34 3.85 -6.49
C GLU A 415 -8.83 3.74 -6.22
N GLN A 416 -8.05 3.22 -7.17
CA GLN A 416 -6.59 3.16 -7.07
C GLN A 416 -5.98 4.56 -6.97
N PHE A 417 -6.44 5.52 -7.78
CA PHE A 417 -6.01 6.91 -7.68
C PHE A 417 -6.23 7.49 -6.29
N SER A 418 -7.46 7.39 -5.79
CA SER A 418 -7.83 7.92 -4.48
C SER A 418 -7.06 7.25 -3.33
N LYS A 419 -6.78 5.95 -3.44
CA LYS A 419 -6.06 5.17 -2.41
C LYS A 419 -4.56 5.44 -2.40
N PHE A 420 -3.91 5.53 -3.57
CA PHE A 420 -2.45 5.39 -3.67
C PHE A 420 -1.71 6.58 -4.26
N ALA A 421 -2.41 7.54 -4.87
CA ALA A 421 -1.73 8.77 -5.29
C ALA A 421 -1.32 9.62 -4.09
N ASP A 422 -0.17 10.29 -4.23
CA ASP A 422 0.45 11.12 -3.22
C ASP A 422 1.02 12.37 -3.89
N TYR A 423 0.64 13.56 -3.41
CA TYR A 423 1.13 14.82 -3.99
C TYR A 423 2.65 14.97 -3.87
N GLN A 424 3.29 14.26 -2.93
CA GLN A 424 4.75 14.26 -2.76
C GLN A 424 5.47 13.35 -3.76
N GLN A 425 4.73 12.55 -4.54
CA GLN A 425 5.26 11.65 -5.57
C GLN A 425 4.61 11.99 -6.92
N PRO A 426 4.92 13.16 -7.52
CA PRO A 426 4.26 13.64 -8.73
C PRO A 426 4.38 12.67 -9.91
N GLU A 427 5.51 11.99 -10.08
CA GLU A 427 5.75 11.02 -11.16
C GLU A 427 4.83 9.80 -11.02
N LEU A 428 4.76 9.22 -9.81
CA LEU A 428 3.86 8.09 -9.52
C LEU A 428 2.39 8.51 -9.65
N THR A 429 2.05 9.68 -9.15
CA THR A 429 0.69 10.23 -9.23
C THR A 429 0.25 10.44 -10.68
N ILE A 430 1.13 10.97 -11.55
CA ILE A 430 0.87 11.05 -13.00
C ILE A 430 0.67 9.67 -13.60
N ALA A 431 1.50 8.68 -13.26
CA ALA A 431 1.36 7.32 -13.76
C ALA A 431 0.00 6.70 -13.39
N ILE A 432 -0.51 6.95 -12.18
CA ILE A 432 -1.84 6.50 -11.77
C ILE A 432 -2.95 7.29 -12.48
N LEU A 433 -2.81 8.62 -12.64
CA LEU A 433 -3.76 9.44 -13.40
C LEU A 433 -3.86 9.00 -14.87
N ASN A 434 -2.75 8.58 -15.49
CA ASN A 434 -2.74 8.03 -16.84
C ASN A 434 -3.60 6.76 -16.94
N LYS A 435 -3.57 5.87 -15.95
CA LYS A 435 -4.46 4.69 -15.90
C LYS A 435 -5.94 5.07 -15.83
N VAL A 436 -6.27 6.15 -15.12
CA VAL A 436 -7.64 6.66 -15.09
C VAL A 436 -8.03 7.20 -16.47
N ASP A 437 -7.15 7.95 -17.13
CA ASP A 437 -7.37 8.49 -18.49
C ASP A 437 -7.53 7.39 -19.55
N GLU A 438 -6.71 6.32 -19.46
CA GLU A 438 -6.85 5.11 -20.29
C GLU A 438 -8.22 4.45 -20.08
N ALA A 439 -8.65 4.27 -18.82
CA ALA A 439 -9.95 3.68 -18.52
C ALA A 439 -11.13 4.56 -18.99
N ILE A 440 -10.99 5.89 -18.98
CA ILE A 440 -11.95 6.84 -19.58
C ILE A 440 -12.00 6.66 -21.10
N SER A 441 -10.84 6.59 -21.75
CA SER A 441 -10.73 6.41 -23.20
C SER A 441 -11.35 5.09 -23.67
N ASP A 442 -11.14 4.02 -22.90
CA ASP A 442 -11.75 2.71 -23.12
C ASP A 442 -13.27 2.74 -22.97
N TRP A 443 -13.76 3.48 -21.97
CA TRP A 443 -15.18 3.68 -21.74
C TRP A 443 -15.84 4.41 -22.92
N TYR A 444 -15.24 5.50 -23.42
CA TYR A 444 -15.74 6.20 -24.61
C TYR A 444 -15.71 5.29 -25.84
N SER A 445 -14.60 4.60 -26.06
CA SER A 445 -14.43 3.68 -27.20
C SER A 445 -15.45 2.55 -27.18
N TYR A 446 -15.83 2.06 -26.00
CA TYR A 446 -16.91 1.08 -25.86
C TYR A 446 -18.26 1.66 -26.29
N HIS A 447 -18.64 2.83 -25.78
CA HIS A 447 -19.94 3.45 -26.08
C HIS A 447 -20.06 3.93 -27.55
N GLN A 448 -18.96 4.36 -28.16
CA GLN A 448 -18.91 4.66 -29.60
C GLN A 448 -19.12 3.40 -30.45
N ARG A 449 -18.44 2.29 -30.11
CA ARG A 449 -18.56 1.02 -30.85
C ARG A 449 -19.92 0.34 -30.67
N SER A 450 -20.49 0.40 -29.46
CA SER A 450 -21.78 -0.21 -29.16
C SER A 450 -22.96 0.60 -29.71
N GLY A 451 -22.75 1.87 -30.07
CA GLY A 451 -23.82 2.79 -30.46
C GLY A 451 -24.80 3.10 -29.32
N THR A 452 -24.48 2.73 -28.08
CA THR A 452 -25.34 2.94 -26.91
C THR A 452 -24.85 4.14 -26.13
N GLY A 453 -25.68 5.17 -26.00
CA GLY A 453 -25.42 6.28 -25.08
C GLY A 453 -25.41 5.83 -23.62
N SER A 454 -24.77 6.61 -22.74
CA SER A 454 -24.70 6.29 -21.32
C SER A 454 -25.29 7.40 -20.46
N ARG A 455 -26.14 7.02 -19.49
CA ARG A 455 -26.65 7.97 -18.47
C ARG A 455 -25.53 8.57 -17.59
N ARG A 456 -24.31 8.03 -17.68
CA ARG A 456 -23.14 8.47 -16.90
C ARG A 456 -22.18 9.36 -17.68
N GLU A 457 -22.47 9.69 -18.94
CA GLU A 457 -21.59 10.51 -19.77
C GLU A 457 -21.20 11.82 -19.08
N LYS A 458 -22.16 12.55 -18.52
CA LYS A 458 -21.87 13.77 -17.74
C LYS A 458 -20.89 13.54 -16.58
N ALA A 459 -21.04 12.41 -15.87
CA ALA A 459 -20.15 12.06 -14.76
C ALA A 459 -18.73 11.72 -15.25
N VAL A 460 -18.62 11.05 -16.39
CA VAL A 460 -17.33 10.73 -17.02
C VAL A 460 -16.66 12.01 -17.52
N ASN A 461 -17.38 12.91 -18.19
CA ASN A 461 -16.83 14.20 -18.65
C ASN A 461 -16.32 15.06 -17.47
N ASN A 462 -17.07 15.09 -16.37
CA ASN A 462 -16.67 15.78 -15.14
C ASN A 462 -15.40 15.15 -14.54
N LEU A 463 -15.31 13.82 -14.49
CA LEU A 463 -14.14 13.11 -14.02
C LEU A 463 -12.92 13.41 -14.91
N GLU A 464 -13.07 13.27 -16.22
CA GLU A 464 -12.02 13.52 -17.21
C GLU A 464 -11.42 14.91 -17.05
N ARG A 465 -12.26 15.94 -16.93
CA ARG A 465 -11.80 17.31 -16.68
C ARG A 465 -10.94 17.40 -15.41
N ARG A 466 -11.41 16.87 -14.28
CA ARG A 466 -10.66 16.90 -13.00
C ARG A 466 -9.35 16.13 -13.06
N ILE A 467 -9.32 15.01 -13.79
CA ILE A 467 -8.11 14.20 -13.98
C ILE A 467 -7.09 14.97 -14.82
N LEU A 468 -7.51 15.60 -15.92
CA LEU A 468 -6.63 16.40 -16.78
C LEU A 468 -6.12 17.67 -16.10
N GLU A 469 -6.94 18.34 -15.28
CA GLU A 469 -6.52 19.50 -14.47
C GLU A 469 -5.42 19.10 -13.46
N GLN A 470 -5.57 17.94 -12.80
CA GLN A 470 -4.54 17.43 -11.89
C GLN A 470 -3.27 17.00 -12.63
N ARG A 471 -3.39 16.33 -13.79
CA ARG A 471 -2.23 16.00 -14.63
C ARG A 471 -1.48 17.25 -15.05
N MET A 472 -2.19 18.31 -15.45
CA MET A 472 -1.58 19.59 -15.81
C MET A 472 -0.80 20.19 -14.63
N TYR A 473 -1.34 20.13 -13.41
CA TYR A 473 -0.64 20.56 -12.20
C TYR A 473 0.68 19.81 -12.01
N TYR A 474 0.63 18.48 -11.97
CA TYR A 474 1.82 17.67 -11.69
C TYR A 474 2.84 17.72 -12.84
N ALA A 475 2.40 17.75 -14.09
CA ALA A 475 3.29 17.90 -15.25
C ALA A 475 3.98 19.26 -15.25
N SER A 476 3.28 20.32 -14.82
CA SER A 476 3.86 21.66 -14.61
C SER A 476 4.89 21.66 -13.48
N TYR A 477 4.60 20.95 -12.38
CA TYR A 477 5.55 20.76 -11.27
C TYR A 477 6.83 20.08 -11.73
N LEU A 478 6.73 18.97 -12.50
CA LEU A 478 7.89 18.26 -13.01
C LEU A 478 8.72 19.12 -13.98
N PHE A 479 8.06 19.82 -14.90
CA PHE A 479 8.73 20.73 -15.82
C PHE A 479 9.53 21.80 -15.08
N LEU A 480 8.89 22.47 -14.12
CA LEU A 480 9.52 23.55 -13.36
C LEU A 480 10.61 23.05 -12.42
N LYS A 481 10.50 21.81 -11.90
CA LYS A 481 11.54 21.17 -11.10
C LYS A 481 12.80 20.97 -11.95
N ASN A 482 12.67 20.36 -13.13
CA ASN A 482 13.78 20.17 -14.06
C ASN A 482 14.37 21.51 -14.51
N TYR A 483 13.52 22.48 -14.85
CA TYR A 483 13.95 23.81 -15.25
C TYR A 483 14.67 24.59 -14.13
N SER A 484 14.27 24.40 -12.85
CA SER A 484 14.88 25.11 -11.72
C SER A 484 16.35 24.76 -11.49
N GLU A 485 16.79 23.61 -11.98
CA GLU A 485 18.20 23.18 -11.95
C GLU A 485 19.06 23.96 -12.96
N GLU A 486 18.44 24.60 -13.98
CA GLU A 486 19.11 25.26 -15.12
C GLU A 486 18.75 26.76 -15.29
N GLY A 487 17.78 27.29 -14.52
CA GLY A 487 17.05 28.52 -14.84
C GLY A 487 17.63 29.87 -14.36
N SER A 488 17.15 30.95 -15.01
CA SER A 488 17.51 32.37 -14.74
C SER A 488 17.06 32.89 -13.38
N VAL A 489 17.93 33.66 -12.70
CA VAL A 489 17.74 34.23 -11.34
C VAL A 489 16.44 35.03 -11.18
N ALA A 490 15.93 35.66 -12.25
CA ALA A 490 14.74 36.52 -12.18
C ALA A 490 13.42 35.77 -11.89
N TYR A 491 13.33 34.49 -12.27
CA TYR A 491 12.12 33.68 -12.11
C TYR A 491 12.24 32.65 -10.98
N GLN A 492 13.46 32.43 -10.46
CA GLN A 492 13.73 31.42 -9.44
C GLN A 492 12.90 31.60 -8.17
N GLY A 493 12.63 32.84 -7.73
CA GLY A 493 11.81 33.08 -6.54
C GLY A 493 10.40 32.51 -6.67
N LEU A 494 9.72 32.84 -7.77
CA LEU A 494 8.35 32.39 -8.05
C LEU A 494 8.28 30.87 -8.28
N ILE A 495 9.26 30.32 -9.02
CA ILE A 495 9.36 28.87 -9.24
C ILE A 495 9.58 28.15 -7.91
N THR A 496 10.46 28.66 -7.05
CA THR A 496 10.75 28.11 -5.73
C THR A 496 9.51 28.15 -4.82
N GLU A 497 8.71 29.22 -4.88
CA GLU A 497 7.45 29.30 -4.13
C GLU A 497 6.46 28.22 -4.58
N PHE A 498 6.32 27.98 -5.90
CA PHE A 498 5.46 26.93 -6.43
C PHE A 498 5.96 25.51 -6.09
N LEU A 499 7.26 25.24 -6.29
CA LEU A 499 7.86 23.94 -5.98
C LEU A 499 7.83 23.62 -4.48
N ASN A 500 7.88 24.64 -3.62
CA ASN A 500 7.69 24.49 -2.17
C ASN A 500 6.22 24.51 -1.73
N TYR A 501 5.27 24.45 -2.66
CA TYR A 501 3.83 24.45 -2.40
C TYR A 501 3.35 25.67 -1.59
N GLN A 502 4.00 26.83 -1.74
CA GLN A 502 3.58 28.07 -1.09
C GLN A 502 2.47 28.77 -1.88
N ILE A 503 2.45 28.57 -3.20
CA ILE A 503 1.43 29.05 -4.13
C ILE A 503 0.92 27.91 -5.02
N ASP A 504 -0.32 28.01 -5.48
CA ASP A 504 -0.88 27.05 -6.44
C ASP A 504 -0.58 27.45 -7.89
N LEU A 505 -0.94 26.58 -8.85
CA LEU A 505 -0.66 26.81 -10.27
C LEU A 505 -1.37 28.07 -10.81
N GLN A 506 -2.57 28.39 -10.31
CA GLN A 506 -3.31 29.57 -10.76
C GLN A 506 -2.64 30.86 -10.29
N THR A 507 -2.17 30.87 -9.04
CA THR A 507 -1.39 31.98 -8.47
C THR A 507 -0.06 32.12 -9.19
N PHE A 508 0.63 31.00 -9.47
CA PHE A 508 1.86 30.99 -10.26
C PHE A 508 1.66 31.63 -11.65
N ILE A 509 0.62 31.22 -12.39
CA ILE A 509 0.28 31.79 -13.71
C ILE A 509 0.01 33.30 -13.58
N SER A 510 -0.74 33.72 -12.57
CA SER A 510 -1.08 35.13 -12.35
C SER A 510 0.15 36.00 -12.06
N GLU A 511 1.06 35.54 -11.19
CA GLU A 511 2.30 36.25 -10.88
C GLU A 511 3.27 36.26 -12.06
N LEU A 512 3.38 35.15 -12.81
CA LEU A 512 4.20 35.10 -14.02
C LEU A 512 3.69 36.07 -15.08
N ASN A 513 2.38 36.24 -15.20
CA ASN A 513 1.76 37.23 -16.09
C ASN A 513 2.15 38.67 -15.70
N LYS A 514 2.17 38.99 -14.40
CA LYS A 514 2.63 40.31 -13.91
C LYS A 514 4.10 40.55 -14.19
N LEU A 515 4.94 39.52 -14.12
CA LEU A 515 6.37 39.61 -14.45
C LEU A 515 6.60 39.81 -15.96
N ASN A 516 5.81 39.14 -16.80
CA ASN A 516 5.92 39.26 -18.27
C ASN A 516 5.27 40.53 -18.81
N HIS A 517 4.27 41.08 -18.11
CA HIS A 517 3.58 42.33 -18.44
C HIS A 517 3.53 43.26 -17.22
N PRO A 518 4.66 43.83 -16.79
CA PRO A 518 4.67 44.76 -15.66
C PRO A 518 3.79 45.97 -16.01
N SER A 519 2.92 46.35 -15.07
CA SER A 519 2.16 47.60 -15.18
C SER A 519 3.12 48.77 -15.48
N PRO A 520 2.73 49.74 -16.33
CA PRO A 520 3.61 50.85 -16.68
C PRO A 520 4.09 51.53 -15.39
N PRO A 521 5.38 51.93 -15.29
CA PRO A 521 5.91 52.49 -14.06
C PRO A 521 5.13 53.77 -13.72
N LEU A 522 4.34 53.73 -12.65
CA LEU A 522 3.89 54.92 -11.95
C LEU A 522 5.08 55.48 -11.18
N LYS A 523 6.03 56.11 -11.90
CA LYS A 523 6.91 57.20 -11.42
C LYS A 523 7.96 57.55 -12.47
N PHE A 524 7.98 58.83 -12.80
CA PHE A 524 8.91 59.55 -13.69
C PHE A 524 10.36 59.63 -13.14
N PHE A 525 10.67 58.95 -12.02
CA PHE A 525 11.96 59.01 -11.30
C PHE A 525 12.33 57.65 -10.67
N SER A 526 12.34 56.57 -11.45
CA SER A 526 13.08 55.37 -11.07
C SER A 526 14.25 55.23 -12.02
N GLU A 527 15.45 55.43 -11.48
CA GLU A 527 16.73 55.16 -12.12
C GLU A 527 16.73 53.76 -12.75
N GLU A 528 17.34 53.68 -13.93
CA GLU A 528 17.54 52.46 -14.70
C GLU A 528 18.16 51.36 -13.82
N VAL A 529 17.36 50.36 -13.45
CA VAL A 529 17.89 49.03 -13.16
C VAL A 529 17.86 48.24 -14.46
N ASP A 530 19.07 48.20 -15.00
CA ASP A 530 19.55 47.56 -16.20
C ASP A 530 19.30 46.03 -16.24
N LYS A 531 19.13 45.51 -17.47
CA LYS A 531 19.02 44.09 -17.88
C LYS A 531 17.81 43.26 -17.43
N ARG A 532 16.64 43.55 -18.01
CA ARG A 532 15.54 42.57 -18.10
C ARG A 532 15.84 41.55 -19.19
N GLN A 533 16.35 40.37 -18.81
CA GLN A 533 16.43 39.25 -19.74
C GLN A 533 15.00 38.78 -20.04
N ALA A 534 14.65 38.66 -21.33
CA ALA A 534 13.42 37.98 -21.72
C ALA A 534 13.42 36.56 -21.10
N PRO A 535 12.25 36.04 -20.68
CA PRO A 535 12.18 34.66 -20.19
C PRO A 535 12.78 33.74 -21.26
N PRO A 536 13.62 32.76 -20.87
CA PRO A 536 14.14 31.78 -21.81
C PRO A 536 13.00 31.15 -22.61
N GLU A 537 13.28 30.78 -23.86
CA GLU A 537 12.26 30.36 -24.82
C GLU A 537 11.39 29.22 -24.27
N GLU A 538 11.99 28.24 -23.59
CA GLU A 538 11.31 27.12 -22.95
C GLU A 538 10.31 27.58 -21.88
N LEU A 539 10.69 28.52 -21.00
CA LEU A 539 9.80 29.06 -19.98
C LEU A 539 8.69 29.91 -20.60
N SER A 540 8.97 30.59 -21.71
CA SER A 540 7.98 31.34 -22.49
C SER A 540 6.95 30.43 -23.15
N GLN A 541 7.40 29.34 -23.79
CA GLN A 541 6.55 28.33 -24.42
C GLN A 541 5.70 27.60 -23.36
N PHE A 542 6.30 27.25 -22.22
CA PHE A 542 5.58 26.69 -21.08
C PHE A 542 4.50 27.64 -20.56
N TYR A 543 4.83 28.91 -20.33
CA TYR A 543 3.87 29.92 -19.87
C TYR A 543 2.72 30.10 -20.86
N GLU A 544 3.02 30.24 -22.14
CA GLU A 544 2.01 30.39 -23.19
C GLU A 544 1.06 29.20 -23.19
N LEU A 545 1.59 27.99 -22.98
CA LEU A 545 0.82 26.75 -22.93
C LEU A 545 -0.10 26.68 -21.71
N ILE A 546 0.40 26.91 -20.49
CA ILE A 546 -0.40 26.77 -19.26
C ILE A 546 -1.37 27.94 -19.04
N SER A 547 -1.14 29.08 -19.70
CA SER A 547 -2.00 30.27 -19.62
C SER A 547 -3.14 30.24 -20.63
N ARG A 548 -3.20 29.23 -21.51
CA ARG A 548 -4.31 29.09 -22.47
C ARG A 548 -5.63 29.00 -21.71
N LYS A 549 -6.62 29.73 -22.21
CA LYS A 549 -7.97 29.65 -21.68
C LYS A 549 -8.51 28.24 -21.90
N ILE A 550 -8.86 27.56 -20.81
CA ILE A 550 -9.42 26.22 -20.85
C ILE A 550 -10.91 26.31 -21.19
N GLU A 551 -11.25 26.10 -22.46
CA GLU A 551 -12.64 26.14 -22.94
C GLU A 551 -13.27 24.75 -23.04
N SER A 552 -12.46 23.71 -23.24
CA SER A 552 -12.94 22.33 -23.34
C SER A 552 -11.94 21.29 -22.81
N VAL A 553 -12.39 20.03 -22.73
CA VAL A 553 -11.57 18.88 -22.36
C VAL A 553 -10.47 18.62 -23.41
N GLU A 554 -10.76 18.84 -24.69
CA GLU A 554 -9.79 18.71 -25.78
C GLU A 554 -8.64 19.69 -25.63
N THR A 555 -8.93 20.93 -25.21
CA THR A 555 -7.88 21.91 -24.88
C THR A 555 -6.98 21.41 -23.74
N LEU A 556 -7.56 20.82 -22.69
CA LEU A 556 -6.80 20.23 -21.59
C LEU A 556 -5.96 19.02 -22.01
N ARG A 557 -6.49 18.16 -22.90
CA ARG A 557 -5.75 17.02 -23.46
C ARG A 557 -4.54 17.51 -24.26
N GLU A 558 -4.72 18.52 -25.10
CA GLU A 558 -3.63 19.12 -25.87
C GLU A 558 -2.56 19.74 -24.96
N ILE A 559 -2.96 20.50 -23.93
CA ILE A 559 -2.02 21.06 -22.95
C ILE A 559 -1.20 19.96 -22.27
N ASN A 560 -1.86 18.91 -21.78
CA ASN A 560 -1.17 17.79 -21.13
C ASN A 560 -0.23 17.04 -22.09
N PHE A 561 -0.63 16.89 -23.36
CA PHE A 561 0.20 16.26 -24.39
C PHE A 561 1.48 17.06 -24.65
N GLN A 562 1.37 18.38 -24.80
CA GLN A 562 2.52 19.26 -25.01
C GLN A 562 3.41 19.36 -23.77
N LEU A 563 2.85 19.42 -22.56
CA LEU A 563 3.62 19.37 -21.30
C LEU A 563 4.42 18.08 -21.17
N ASN A 564 3.84 16.93 -21.52
CA ASN A 564 4.57 15.66 -21.50
C ASN A 564 5.73 15.64 -22.49
N LYS A 565 5.57 16.24 -23.68
CA LYS A 565 6.67 16.40 -24.63
C LYS A 565 7.80 17.25 -24.06
N MET A 566 7.46 18.38 -23.44
CA MET A 566 8.46 19.27 -22.80
C MET A 566 9.24 18.53 -21.70
N ASN A 567 8.55 17.73 -20.87
CA ASN A 567 9.21 16.91 -19.84
C ASN A 567 10.15 15.83 -20.42
N ASN A 568 9.74 15.15 -21.48
CA ASN A 568 10.59 14.12 -22.11
C ASN A 568 11.81 14.70 -22.84
N MET A 569 11.71 15.93 -23.36
CA MET A 569 12.84 16.62 -23.99
C MET A 569 13.91 17.02 -22.97
N SER A 570 13.53 17.32 -21.73
CA SER A 570 14.48 17.62 -20.64
C SER A 570 15.26 16.41 -20.13
N ASP A 571 14.77 15.19 -20.33
CA ASP A 571 15.47 13.95 -19.93
C ASP A 571 16.55 13.52 -20.95
N GLU A 572 16.39 13.84 -22.24
CA GLU A 572 17.36 13.50 -23.29
C GLU A 572 18.59 14.43 -23.28
N SER A 573 18.46 15.68 -22.82
CA SER A 573 19.59 16.61 -22.66
C SER A 573 20.55 16.21 -21.51
N LEU A 574 20.07 15.47 -20.51
CA LEU A 574 20.86 14.96 -19.39
C LEU A 574 21.65 13.68 -19.71
N GLN A 575 21.39 13.00 -20.83
CA GLN A 575 22.17 11.83 -21.29
C GLN A 575 23.30 12.19 -22.27
N LEU A 576 23.39 13.45 -22.68
CA LEU A 576 24.40 13.95 -23.63
C LEU A 576 25.38 14.98 -23.04
N THR A 577 25.41 15.11 -21.71
CA THR A 577 26.48 15.78 -20.95
C THR A 577 27.11 14.82 -19.96
#